data_AF-A0A6L7YF27-F1
#
_entry.id   AF-A0A6L7YF27-F1
#
_cell.length_a   1.000
_cell.length_b   1.000
_cell.length_c   1.000
_cell.angle_alpha   90.00
_cell.angle_beta   90.00
_cell.angle_gamma   90.00
#
_symmetry.space_group_name_H-M   'P 1'
#
loop_
_entity.id
_entity.type
_entity.pdbx_description
1 polymer ?
#
loop_
_entity_poly.entity_id
_entity_poly.type
_entity_poly.pdbx_seq_one_letter_code
_entity_poly.pdbx_strand_id
1 'polypeptide(L)' 'GDIVAFDIDGRTLDLEVDEAEVARRLEQWTPPPPRWERGVFAKYARSVSSAAEGAITG' A
#
# COMPACT_ATOMS: atom_id res chain seq x y z
N GLY A 1 17.99 -7.69 -2.30
CA GLY A 1 17.15 -6.60 -1.80
C GLY A 1 16.81 -5.71 -2.96
N ASP A 2 15.67 -5.05 -2.94
CA ASP A 2 15.26 -4.16 -4.02
C ASP A 2 15.77 -2.74 -3.72
N ILE A 3 16.14 -2.00 -4.77
CA ILE A 3 16.61 -0.61 -4.63
C ILE A 3 15.40 0.31 -4.68
N VAL A 4 15.34 1.24 -3.72
CA VAL A 4 14.32 2.28 -3.64
C VAL A 4 15.01 3.62 -3.84
N ALA A 5 14.67 4.31 -4.92
CA ALA A 5 15.23 5.60 -5.28
C ALA A 5 14.34 6.73 -4.73
N PHE A 6 14.98 7.70 -4.10
CA PHE A 6 14.33 8.92 -3.60
C PHE A 6 14.87 10.10 -4.39
N ASP A 7 14.01 10.73 -5.18
CA ASP A 7 14.31 12.00 -5.83
C ASP A 7 13.55 13.13 -5.13
N ILE A 8 14.28 13.95 -4.38
CA ILE A 8 13.70 15.07 -3.61
C ILE A 8 13.29 16.21 -4.54
N ASP A 9 14.09 16.48 -5.58
CA ASP A 9 13.84 17.57 -6.51
C ASP A 9 12.70 17.20 -7.47
N GLY A 10 12.70 15.96 -7.96
CA GLY A 10 11.63 15.37 -8.78
C GLY A 10 10.37 15.01 -7.99
N ARG A 11 10.46 14.90 -6.66
CA ARG A 11 9.39 14.46 -5.74
C ARG A 11 8.86 13.06 -6.08
N THR A 12 9.76 12.15 -6.42
CA THR A 12 9.40 10.76 -6.74
C THR A 12 9.96 9.78 -5.71
N LEU A 13 9.29 8.64 -5.62
CA LEU A 13 9.69 7.49 -4.85
C LEU A 13 9.53 6.28 -5.75
N ASP A 14 10.65 5.78 -6.27
CA ASP A 14 10.66 4.77 -7.32
C ASP A 14 11.27 3.46 -6.80
N LEU A 15 10.76 2.35 -7.31
CA LEU A 15 11.32 1.02 -7.10
C LEU A 15 12.10 0.63 -8.35
N GLU A 16 13.41 0.41 -8.24
CA GLU A 16 14.24 -0.01 -9.38
C GLU A 16 14.11 -1.52 -9.63
N VAL A 17 12.90 -1.93 -9.99
CA VAL A 17 12.55 -3.30 -10.39
C VAL A 17 11.70 -3.19 -11.65
N ASP A 18 11.96 -4.06 -12.63
CA ASP A 18 11.20 -4.09 -13.88
C ASP A 18 9.69 -4.24 -13.62
N GLU A 19 8.87 -3.49 -14.36
CA GLU A 19 7.40 -3.52 -14.22
C GLU A 19 6.83 -4.94 -14.39
N ALA A 20 7.42 -5.75 -15.28
CA ALA A 20 7.01 -7.14 -15.49
C ALA A 20 7.22 -8.01 -14.24
N GLU A 21 8.29 -7.77 -13.49
CA GLU A 21 8.56 -8.49 -12.24
C GLU A 21 7.63 -7.98 -11.11
N VAL A 22 7.35 -6.68 -11.06
CA VAL A 22 6.36 -6.13 -10.12
C VAL A 22 4.98 -6.73 -10.38
N ALA A 23 4.54 -6.79 -11.63
CA ALA A 23 3.27 -7.41 -12.00
C ALA A 23 3.22 -8.89 -11.59
N ARG A 24 4.27 -9.67 -11.89
CA ARG A 24 4.37 -11.07 -11.49
C ARG A 24 4.30 -11.26 -9.97
N ARG A 25 4.91 -10.36 -9.19
CA ARG A 25 4.86 -10.40 -7.71
C ARG A 25 3.46 -10.05 -7.19
N LEU A 26 2.79 -9.08 -7.80
CA LEU A 26 1.42 -8.69 -7.44
C LEU A 26 0.41 -9.79 -7.72
N GLU A 27 0.58 -10.58 -8.78
CA GLU A 27 -0.25 -11.77 -9.07
C GLU A 27 -0.18 -12.82 -7.95
N GLN A 28 0.95 -12.90 -7.24
CA GLN A 28 1.16 -13.85 -6.14
C GLN A 28 0.83 -13.25 -4.77
N TRP A 29 0.52 -11.95 -4.71
CA TRP A 29 0.32 -11.25 -3.45
C TRP A 29 -1.06 -11.56 -2.87
N THR A 30 -1.08 -11.94 -1.59
CA THR A 30 -2.31 -12.11 -0.81
C THR A 30 -2.26 -11.16 0.39
N PRO A 31 -3.31 -10.36 0.62
CA PRO A 31 -3.35 -9.46 1.77
C PRO A 31 -3.26 -10.25 3.08
N PRO A 32 -2.47 -9.79 4.06
CA PRO A 32 -2.40 -10.44 5.36
C PRO A 32 -3.75 -10.34 6.10
N PRO A 33 -4.05 -11.28 7.01
CA PRO A 33 -5.27 -11.20 7.82
C PRO A 33 -5.28 -9.93 8.68
N PRO A 34 -6.45 -9.28 8.87
CA PRO A 34 -6.55 -8.11 9.73
C PRO A 34 -6.11 -8.41 11.16
N ARG A 35 -5.29 -7.54 11.75
CA ARG A 35 -4.86 -7.69 13.15
C ARG A 35 -6.04 -7.67 14.14
N TRP A 36 -7.12 -6.97 13.80
CA TRP A 36 -8.35 -6.92 14.60
C TRP A 36 -9.55 -7.23 13.72
N GLU A 37 -10.19 -8.37 13.98
CA GLU A 37 -11.37 -8.82 13.22
C GLU A 37 -12.66 -8.12 13.67
N ARG A 38 -12.70 -7.58 14.90
CA ARG A 38 -13.88 -6.96 15.51
C ARG A 38 -13.56 -5.65 16.21
N GLY A 39 -14.60 -4.93 16.61
CA GLY A 39 -14.49 -3.65 17.31
C GLY A 39 -14.16 -2.48 16.39
N VAL A 40 -13.68 -1.38 16.98
CA VAL A 40 -13.51 -0.10 16.27
C VAL A 40 -12.47 -0.18 15.15
N PHE A 41 -11.36 -0.90 15.34
CA PHE A 41 -10.33 -1.05 14.30
C PHE A 41 -10.80 -1.88 13.12
N ALA A 42 -11.65 -2.88 13.36
CA ALA A 42 -12.29 -3.62 12.27
C ALA A 42 -13.27 -2.75 11.46
N LYS A 43 -14.01 -1.84 12.13
CA LYS A 43 -14.84 -0.86 11.43
C LYS A 43 -13.98 0.08 10.59
N TYR A 44 -12.94 0.66 11.19
CA TYR A 44 -12.03 1.60 10.53
C TYR A 44 -11.37 0.99 9.29
N ALA A 45 -10.75 -0.19 9.41
CA ALA A 45 -10.07 -0.85 8.29
C ALA A 45 -11.01 -1.17 7.11
N ARG A 46 -12.31 -1.32 7.36
CA ARG A 46 -13.32 -1.52 6.31
C ARG A 46 -13.83 -0.23 5.66
N SER A 47 -13.77 0.90 6.36
CA SER A 47 -14.45 2.14 5.94
C SER A 47 -13.51 3.29 5.59
N VAL A 48 -12.22 3.20 5.94
CA VAL A 48 -11.25 4.26 5.70
C VAL A 48 -10.92 4.39 4.21
N SER A 49 -10.92 5.62 3.71
CA SER A 49 -10.48 5.94 2.35
C SER A 49 -8.94 5.99 2.22
N SER A 50 -8.45 6.23 1.00
CA SER A 50 -7.02 6.41 0.78
C SER A 50 -6.45 7.55 1.62
N ALA A 51 -5.20 7.42 2.08
CA ALA A 51 -4.51 8.49 2.77
C ALA A 51 -4.35 9.75 1.90
N ALA A 52 -4.21 9.59 0.58
CA ALA A 52 -4.18 10.70 -0.37
C ALA A 52 -5.51 11.48 -0.42
N GLU A 53 -6.61 10.85 -0.02
CA GLU A 53 -7.95 11.43 0.07
C GLU A 53 -8.29 11.89 1.51
N GLY A 54 -7.33 11.82 2.43
CA GLY A 54 -7.49 12.28 3.81
C GLY A 54 -7.93 11.21 4.81
N ALA A 55 -7.94 9.92 4.45
CA ALA A 55 -8.28 8.80 5.33
C ALA A 55 -9.63 8.98 6.08
N ILE A 56 -10.63 9.50 5.37
CA ILE A 56 -11.95 9.73 5.92
C ILE A 56 -12.70 8.40 6.09
N THR A 57 -13.59 8.34 7.08
CA THR A 57 -14.52 7.22 7.27
C THR A 57 -15.93 7.74 7.07
N GLY A 58 -16.62 7.25 6.03
CA GLY A 58 -18.04 7.53 5.81
C GLY A 58 -18.96 6.94 6.87
#